data_AF-A0A367LU97-F1
#
_entry.id   AF-A0A367LU97-F1
#
_cell.length_a   1.000
_cell.length_b   1.000
_cell.length_c   1.000
_cell.angle_alpha   90.00
_cell.angle_beta   90.00
_cell.angle_gamma   90.00
#
_symmetry.space_group_name_H-M   'P 1'
#
loop_
_entity.id
_entity.type
_entity.pdbx_description
1 polymer ?
#
loop_
_entity_poly.entity_id
_entity_poly.type
_entity_poly.pdbx_seq_one_letter_code
_entity_poly.pdbx_strand_id
1 'polypeptide(L)' 'MCGAASVFGTFRAVLELQLPINLVGLLACAENMPSGGATRPGDIVTTMSGQTVEILNTDAEGRLVLCDALTYAER' A
#
# COMPACT_ATOMS: atom_id res chain seq x y z
N MET A 1 10.20 -1.26 -0.25
CA MET A 1 9.51 -0.81 -1.49
C MET A 1 9.66 -1.77 -2.70
N CYS A 2 10.42 -2.87 -2.63
CA CYS A 2 10.64 -3.75 -3.79
C CYS A 2 9.35 -4.31 -4.42
N GLY A 3 8.28 -4.54 -3.64
CA GLY A 3 6.99 -4.99 -4.18
C GLY A 3 6.39 -4.01 -5.20
N ALA A 4 6.37 -2.71 -4.87
CA ALA A 4 5.89 -1.67 -5.78
C ALA A 4 6.76 -1.54 -7.03
N ALA A 5 8.09 -1.62 -6.87
CA ALA A 5 9.03 -1.59 -7.99
C ALA A 5 8.82 -2.77 -8.94
N SER A 6 8.55 -3.97 -8.41
CA SER A 6 8.24 -5.15 -9.23
C SER A 6 6.96 -4.97 -10.03
N VAL A 7 5.88 -4.47 -9.41
CA VAL A 7 4.62 -4.18 -10.12
C VAL A 7 4.86 -3.16 -11.25
N PHE A 8 5.58 -2.07 -10.96
CA PHE A 8 5.90 -1.06 -11.97
C PHE A 8 6.78 -1.63 -13.11
N GLY A 9 7.74 -2.48 -12.77
CA GLY A 9 8.55 -3.20 -13.75
C GLY A 9 7.73 -4.12 -14.65
N THR A 10 6.73 -4.82 -14.10
CA THR A 10 5.76 -5.61 -14.87
C THR A 10 4.97 -4.73 -15.84
N PHE A 11 4.49 -3.56 -15.39
CA PHE A 11 3.81 -2.60 -16.26
C PHE A 11 4.69 -2.18 -17.44
N ARG A 12 5.97 -1.87 -17.19
CA ARG A 12 6.92 -1.54 -18.25
C ARG A 12 7.04 -2.68 -19.27
N ALA A 13 7.21 -3.93 -18.81
CA ALA A 13 7.32 -5.08 -19.70
C ALA A 13 6.06 -5.32 -20.53
N VAL A 14 4.87 -5.16 -19.93
CA VAL A 14 3.58 -5.29 -20.63
C VAL A 14 3.44 -4.25 -21.74
N LEU A 15 3.84 -3.01 -21.49
CA LEU A 15 3.80 -1.93 -22.47
C LEU A 15 4.81 -2.14 -23.61
N GLU A 16 6.04 -2.55 -23.29
CA GLU A 16 7.09 -2.85 -24.28
C GLU A 16 6.67 -4.00 -25.23
N LEU A 17 5.95 -4.99 -24.70
CA LEU A 17 5.42 -6.12 -25.48
C LEU A 17 4.12 -5.79 -26.23
N GLN A 18 3.54 -4.61 -26.02
CA GLN A 18 2.28 -4.17 -26.62
C GLN A 18 1.15 -5.20 -26.42
N LEU A 19 1.08 -5.81 -25.23
CA LEU A 19 0.06 -6.84 -24.97
C LEU A 19 -1.34 -6.22 -25.04
N PRO A 20 -2.30 -6.85 -25.75
CA PRO A 20 -3.65 -6.31 -25.93
C PRO A 20 -4.53 -6.60 -24.70
N ILE A 21 -4.10 -6.17 -23.53
CA ILE A 21 -4.77 -6.38 -22.24
C ILE A 21 -4.90 -5.06 -21.49
N ASN A 22 -5.98 -4.94 -20.71
CA ASN A 22 -6.17 -3.82 -19.79
C ASN A 22 -5.53 -4.17 -18.45
N LEU A 23 -4.72 -3.25 -17.91
CA LEU A 23 -4.12 -3.38 -16.58
C LEU A 23 -4.39 -2.14 -15.73
N VAL A 24 -4.62 -2.35 -14.44
CA VAL A 24 -4.66 -1.29 -13.40
C VAL A 24 -3.63 -1.66 -12.34
N GLY A 25 -2.81 -0.69 -11.94
CA GLY A 25 -1.71 -0.87 -11.01
C GLY A 25 -1.84 0.11 -9.85
N LEU A 26 -1.77 -0.41 -8.63
CA LEU A 26 -1.87 0.38 -7.40
C LEU A 26 -0.56 0.22 -6.62
N LEU A 27 0.05 1.35 -6.26
CA LEU A 27 1.31 1.40 -5.52
C LEU A 27 1.10 2.22 -4.26
N ALA A 28 1.07 1.54 -3.11
CA ALA A 28 0.98 2.21 -1.82
C ALA A 28 2.39 2.65 -1.37
N CYS A 29 2.67 3.94 -1.47
CA CYS A 29 3.99 4.51 -1.23
C CYS A 29 3.96 5.45 -0.02
N ALA A 30 4.81 5.20 0.97
CA ALA A 30 5.00 6.04 2.15
C ALA A 30 6.43 5.88 2.71
N GLU A 31 6.87 6.84 3.51
CA GLU A 31 8.02 6.69 4.40
C GLU A 31 7.53 6.33 5.81
N ASN A 32 8.21 5.42 6.49
CA ASN A 32 7.95 5.09 7.90
C ASN A 32 9.04 5.71 8.78
N MET A 33 8.82 6.95 9.24
CA MET A 33 9.83 7.73 9.95
C MET A 33 9.33 8.20 11.32
N PRO A 34 10.21 8.21 12.35
CA PRO A 34 9.86 8.76 13.65
C PRO A 34 9.80 10.29 13.58
N SER A 35 8.77 10.86 14.20
CA SER A 35 8.61 12.31 14.42
C SER A 35 7.65 12.57 15.57
N GLY A 36 7.52 13.83 16.02
CA GLY A 36 6.54 14.19 17.05
C GLY A 36 5.08 13.95 16.67
N GLY A 37 4.79 13.83 15.36
CA GLY A 37 3.46 13.50 14.83
C GLY A 37 3.37 12.08 14.24
N ALA A 38 4.39 11.24 14.43
CA ALA A 38 4.36 9.88 13.92
C ALA A 38 3.35 9.02 14.68
N THR A 39 2.90 7.96 14.00
CA THR A 39 2.06 6.92 14.57
C THR A 39 2.73 6.28 15.78
N ARG A 40 1.95 5.98 16.82
CA ARG A 40 2.45 5.38 18.07
C ARG A 40 1.88 3.99 18.28
N PRO A 41 2.61 3.09 18.96
CA PRO A 41 2.03 1.87 19.48
C PRO A 41 0.79 2.15 20.33
N GLY A 42 -0.31 1.45 20.04
CA GLY A 42 -1.63 1.64 20.66
C GLY A 42 -2.54 2.66 19.97
N ASP A 43 -2.06 3.38 18.96
CA ASP A 43 -2.96 4.21 18.14
C ASP A 43 -3.98 3.31 17.42
N ILE A 44 -5.25 3.72 17.40
CA ILE A 44 -6.32 3.03 16.66
C ILE A 44 -6.70 3.89 15.45
N VAL A 45 -6.55 3.31 14.27
CA VAL A 45 -6.87 3.97 12.99
C VAL A 45 -8.08 3.31 12.34
N THR A 46 -8.87 4.09 11.60
CA THR A 46 -9.96 3.55 10.77
C THR A 46 -9.44 3.40 9.35
N THR A 47 -9.55 2.19 8.79
CA THR A 47 -9.14 1.88 7.41
C THR A 47 -10.18 2.34 6.40
N MET A 48 -9.82 2.32 5.12
CA MET A 48 -10.74 2.62 4.01
C MET A 48 -11.94 1.66 3.95
N SER A 49 -11.81 0.43 4.47
CA SER A 49 -12.93 -0.53 4.55
C SER A 49 -13.87 -0.25 5.73
N GLY A 50 -13.57 0.76 6.56
CA GLY A 50 -14.35 1.12 7.75
C GLY A 50 -14.04 0.28 8.98
N GLN A 51 -13.08 -0.65 8.89
CA GLN A 51 -12.60 -1.42 10.03
C GLN A 51 -11.63 -0.58 10.87
N THR A 52 -11.57 -0.85 12.17
CA THR A 52 -10.58 -0.23 13.06
C THR A 52 -9.40 -1.17 13.28
N VAL A 53 -8.17 -0.65 13.24
CA VAL A 53 -6.93 -1.39 13.49
C VAL A 53 -6.16 -0.72 14.61
N GLU A 54 -5.85 -1.48 15.66
CA GLU A 54 -4.91 -1.08 16.69
C GLU A 54 -3.48 -1.37 16.21
N ILE A 55 -2.63 -0.34 16.23
CA ILE A 55 -1.26 -0.42 15.78
C ILE A 55 -0.39 -0.82 16.96
N LEU A 56 -0.19 -2.11 17.18
CA LEU A 56 0.67 -2.60 18.27
C LEU A 56 2.17 -2.44 17.97
N ASN A 57 2.55 -2.42 16.70
CA ASN A 57 3.93 -2.21 16.25
C ASN A 57 3.94 -1.35 14.98
N THR A 58 4.65 -0.23 15.00
CA THR A 58 4.74 0.73 13.89
C THR A 58 5.63 0.24 12.75
N ASP A 59 6.46 -0.77 12.97
CA ASP A 59 7.28 -1.45 11.94
C ASP A 59 6.49 -2.55 11.20
N ALA A 60 5.19 -2.67 11.51
CA ALA A 60 4.23 -3.45 10.74
C ALA A 60 3.40 -2.55 9.81
N GLU A 61 3.99 -1.48 9.25
CA GLU A 61 3.27 -0.49 8.43
C GLU A 61 2.84 -1.05 7.07
N GLY A 62 3.60 -2.00 6.52
CA GLY A 62 3.35 -2.54 5.18
C GLY A 62 1.93 -3.09 5.02
N ARG A 63 1.38 -3.74 6.04
CA ARG A 63 -0.01 -4.24 6.03
C ARG A 63 -1.05 -3.13 6.16
N LEU A 64 -0.72 -2.01 6.80
CA LEU A 64 -1.63 -0.87 6.94
C LEU A 64 -1.80 -0.14 5.61
N VAL A 65 -0.70 0.13 4.90
CA VAL A 65 -0.78 0.77 3.58
C VAL A 65 -1.41 -0.16 2.53
N LEU A 66 -1.22 -1.49 2.66
CA LEU A 66 -1.80 -2.47 1.75
C LEU A 66 -3.28 -2.72 1.96
N CYS A 67 -3.81 -2.69 3.19
CA CYS A 67 -5.24 -2.97 3.40
C CYS A 67 -6.12 -1.90 2.73
N ASP A 68 -5.68 -0.63 2.75
CA ASP A 68 -6.36 0.44 2.04
C ASP A 68 -6.20 0.32 0.52
N ALA A 69 -5.00 -0.01 0.04
CA ALA A 69 -4.78 -0.23 -1.39
C ALA A 69 -5.62 -1.38 -1.95
N LEU A 70 -5.77 -2.48 -1.21
CA LEU A 70 -6.64 -3.61 -1.58
C LEU A 70 -8.12 -3.21 -1.54
N THR A 71 -8.54 -2.46 -0.52
CA THR A 71 -9.92 -1.94 -0.45
C THR A 71 -10.24 -1.03 -1.64
N TYR A 72 -9.27 -0.22 -2.08
CA TYR A 72 -9.41 0.59 -3.29
C TYR A 72 -9.47 -0.27 -4.55
N ALA A 73 -8.70 -1.36 -4.63
CA ALA A 73 -8.66 -2.25 -5.79
C ALA A 73 -9.98 -2.99 -6.05
N GLU A 74 -10.80 -3.22 -5.02
CA GLU A 74 -12.11 -3.86 -5.15
C GLU A 74 -13.19 -2.95 -5.75
N ARG A 75 -12.92 -1.65 -5.92
CA ARG A 75 -13.87 -0.65 -6.43
C ARG A 75 -13.65 -0.35 -7.91
#